data_AF-A2TYX8-F1
#
_entry.id   AF-A2TYX8-F1
#
_cell.length_a   1.000
_cell.length_b   1.000
_cell.length_c   1.000
_cell.angle_alpha   90.00
_cell.angle_beta   90.00
_cell.angle_gamma   90.00
#
_symmetry.space_group_name_H-M   'P 1'
#
loop_
_entity.id
_entity.type
_entity.pdbx_description
1 polymer ?
#
loop_
_entity_poly.entity_id
_entity_poly.type
_entity_poly.pdbx_seq_one_letter_code
_entity_poly.pdbx_strand_id
1 'polypeptide(L)'
;MKKIHTLLAFFMVFTACKSTKNVPNYIETDTSTSPNYNLEKKWAVLPNKYTKDFAEFASKEQDTLQADVFYVYPTLNSEKDDLRWNVPVDDKKQQNKVLNRAVLFQASAFATAGKVYVPFYRQAHLRSYSNLENGGEKALLLAYSDVKKAFELYLKKYNNGRPIIIASHSQGSTHTKLLLKDFFDEKPLQKKLIAAYVIGTIVKPNQFKAIKVMTKPNETGGFVGWNTFKKGYYSKKGKDYFKGSVTSNPITWNLDKTTTLEQHKGFLYSNKKLYENALEIEITDGLVWTTTPKFPGRLFMSFMKNYHVGDINLFWKDIQQNAVLRTNAYLKNNSKM
;
A
#
# COMPACT_ATOMS: atom_id res chain seq x y z
N MET A 1 73.59 -19.66 11.88
CA MET A 1 72.41 -20.03 12.69
C MET A 1 71.44 -18.85 12.73
N LYS A 2 70.38 -18.87 11.90
CA LYS A 2 69.31 -17.86 11.92
C LYS A 2 68.12 -18.44 12.69
N LYS A 3 67.73 -17.82 13.81
CA LYS A 3 66.52 -18.17 14.58
C LYS A 3 65.30 -17.56 13.90
N ILE A 4 64.37 -18.40 13.47
CA ILE A 4 63.05 -18.00 12.96
C ILE A 4 62.11 -17.91 14.17
N HIS A 5 61.53 -16.74 14.41
CA HIS A 5 60.45 -16.57 15.39
C HIS A 5 59.11 -16.79 14.70
N THR A 6 58.44 -17.87 15.08
CA THR A 6 57.10 -18.20 14.59
C THR A 6 56.09 -17.50 15.50
N LEU A 7 55.42 -16.47 14.98
CA LEU A 7 54.33 -15.77 15.67
C LEU A 7 53.05 -16.59 15.49
N LEU A 8 52.57 -17.26 16.54
CA LEU A 8 51.26 -17.92 16.53
C LEU A 8 50.16 -16.87 16.66
N ALA A 9 49.40 -16.64 15.59
CA ALA A 9 48.18 -15.85 15.63
C ALA A 9 47.03 -16.69 16.19
N PHE A 10 46.51 -16.32 17.35
CA PHE A 10 45.37 -16.97 18.00
C PHE A 10 44.07 -16.53 17.31
N PHE A 11 43.48 -17.42 16.49
CA PHE A 11 42.20 -17.16 15.84
C PHE A 11 41.05 -17.44 16.85
N MET A 12 40.52 -16.39 17.49
CA MET A 12 39.28 -16.51 18.26
C MET A 12 38.09 -16.71 17.32
N VAL A 13 37.60 -17.94 17.26
CA VAL A 13 36.33 -18.26 16.60
C VAL A 13 35.20 -17.84 17.54
N PHE A 14 34.62 -16.65 17.29
CA PHE A 14 33.36 -16.26 17.93
C PHE A 14 32.22 -17.07 17.30
N THR A 15 31.84 -18.17 17.94
CA THR A 15 30.58 -18.87 17.66
C THR A 15 29.43 -18.01 18.16
N ALA A 16 28.88 -17.17 17.29
CA ALA A 16 27.64 -16.45 17.56
C ALA A 16 26.48 -17.46 17.60
N CYS A 17 26.12 -17.93 18.80
CA CYS A 17 24.86 -18.62 19.04
C CYS A 17 23.70 -17.68 18.65
N LYS A 18 23.11 -17.91 17.47
CA LYS A 18 21.83 -17.29 17.11
C LYS A 18 20.76 -17.85 18.05
N SER A 19 20.36 -17.08 19.05
CA SER A 19 19.14 -17.34 19.81
C SER A 19 17.96 -17.34 18.83
N THR A 20 17.42 -18.52 18.53
CA THR A 20 16.14 -18.67 17.85
C THR A 20 15.05 -18.33 18.86
N LYS A 21 14.59 -17.08 18.85
CA LYS A 21 13.40 -16.70 19.63
C LYS A 21 12.18 -17.40 19.02
N ASN A 22 11.56 -18.30 19.78
CA ASN A 22 10.31 -18.93 19.38
C ASN A 22 9.22 -17.86 19.32
N VAL A 23 8.53 -17.78 18.18
CA VAL A 23 7.35 -16.93 18.04
C VAL A 23 6.24 -17.59 18.87
N PRO A 24 5.60 -16.86 19.80
CA PRO A 24 4.51 -17.43 20.58
C PRO A 24 3.33 -17.79 19.68
N ASN A 25 2.56 -18.82 20.07
CA ASN A 25 1.31 -19.15 19.41
C ASN A 25 0.36 -17.95 19.44
N TYR A 26 -0.51 -17.83 18.44
CA TYR A 26 -1.55 -16.81 18.47
C TYR A 26 -2.57 -17.16 19.57
N ILE A 27 -2.67 -16.28 20.56
CA ILE A 27 -3.66 -16.38 21.64
C ILE A 27 -4.60 -15.19 21.52
N GLU A 28 -5.89 -15.44 21.37
CA GLU A 28 -6.90 -14.40 21.12
C GLU A 28 -7.04 -13.41 22.29
N THR A 29 -6.83 -13.90 23.53
CA THR A 29 -6.86 -13.07 24.75
C THR A 29 -5.71 -12.06 24.85
N ASP A 30 -4.62 -12.27 24.10
CA ASP A 30 -3.47 -11.35 24.08
C ASP A 30 -3.69 -10.17 23.12
N THR A 31 -4.86 -10.11 22.49
CA THR A 31 -5.20 -9.04 21.56
C THR A 31 -5.69 -7.81 22.31
N SER A 32 -5.15 -6.63 21.97
CA SER A 32 -5.63 -5.37 22.53
C SER A 32 -7.10 -5.13 22.14
N THR A 33 -7.84 -4.39 22.95
CA THR A 33 -9.24 -4.04 22.70
C THR A 33 -9.47 -3.44 21.32
N SER A 34 -10.68 -3.68 20.78
CA SER A 34 -11.11 -3.10 19.50
C SER A 34 -11.04 -1.57 19.53
N PRO A 35 -10.48 -0.90 18.51
CA PRO A 35 -10.45 0.56 18.45
C PRO A 35 -11.87 1.15 18.39
N ASN A 36 -12.11 2.22 19.16
CA ASN A 36 -13.33 3.02 19.06
C ASN A 36 -13.14 4.14 18.03
N TYR A 37 -13.59 3.93 16.80
CA TYR A 37 -13.42 4.89 15.71
C TYR A 37 -14.23 6.18 15.88
N ASN A 38 -15.17 6.27 16.83
CA ASN A 38 -15.86 7.55 17.12
C ASN A 38 -14.86 8.62 17.59
N LEU A 39 -13.73 8.19 18.16
CA LEU A 39 -12.66 9.05 18.63
C LEU A 39 -11.72 9.39 17.48
N GLU A 40 -11.54 10.70 17.22
CA GLU A 40 -10.65 11.18 16.15
C GLU A 40 -9.20 10.70 16.28
N LYS A 41 -8.72 10.43 17.51
CA LYS A 41 -7.38 9.88 17.75
C LYS A 41 -7.17 8.48 17.18
N LYS A 42 -8.23 7.76 16.81
CA LYS A 42 -8.16 6.45 16.13
C LYS A 42 -8.04 6.57 14.61
N TRP A 43 -8.00 7.79 14.09
CA TRP A 43 -7.74 8.09 12.69
C TRP A 43 -6.34 8.69 12.55
N ALA A 44 -5.54 8.11 11.66
CA ALA A 44 -4.26 8.68 11.26
C ALA A 44 -4.47 9.97 10.46
N VAL A 45 -5.52 9.99 9.64
CA VAL A 45 -5.89 11.15 8.82
C VAL A 45 -7.41 11.30 8.85
N LEU A 46 -7.84 12.53 9.15
CA LEU A 46 -9.17 13.06 8.88
C LEU A 46 -9.01 14.36 8.11
N PRO A 47 -10.01 14.79 7.31
CA PRO A 47 -9.94 16.01 6.53
C PRO A 47 -9.58 17.27 7.33
N ASN A 48 -10.00 17.35 8.59
CA ASN A 48 -9.72 18.47 9.50
C ASN A 48 -8.37 18.35 10.25
N LYS A 49 -7.55 17.33 9.95
CA LYS A 49 -6.36 16.97 10.76
C LYS A 49 -5.17 16.53 9.92
N TYR A 50 -4.93 17.18 8.80
CA TYR A 50 -3.73 16.90 8.01
C TYR A 50 -2.48 17.39 8.74
N THR A 51 -1.43 16.56 8.79
CA THR A 51 -0.12 17.02 9.25
C THR A 51 0.43 18.03 8.25
N LYS A 52 1.32 18.93 8.68
CA LYS A 52 1.95 19.93 7.80
C LYS A 52 2.60 19.29 6.56
N ASP A 53 3.34 18.21 6.77
CA ASP A 53 4.02 17.46 5.70
C ASP A 53 3.03 16.79 4.74
N PHE A 54 1.90 16.26 5.23
CA PHE A 54 0.88 15.68 4.36
C PHE A 54 0.13 16.76 3.57
N ALA A 55 -0.19 17.89 4.22
CA ALA A 55 -0.86 19.02 3.60
C ALA A 55 -0.04 19.68 2.48
N GLU A 56 1.29 19.51 2.49
CA GLU A 56 2.17 19.95 1.40
C GLU A 56 1.75 19.35 0.05
N PHE A 57 1.37 18.06 0.05
CA PHE A 57 0.99 17.29 -1.13
C PHE A 57 -0.53 17.20 -1.38
N ALA A 58 -1.35 17.67 -0.44
CA ALA A 58 -2.81 17.67 -0.56
C ALA A 58 -3.33 18.90 -1.34
N SER A 59 -4.61 18.84 -1.76
CA SER A 59 -5.29 20.01 -2.34
C SER A 59 -5.24 21.19 -1.36
N LYS A 60 -4.94 22.39 -1.88
CA LYS A 60 -5.07 23.65 -1.12
C LYS A 60 -6.52 24.11 -1.00
N GLU A 61 -7.39 23.60 -1.86
CA GLU A 61 -8.82 23.85 -1.89
C GLU A 61 -9.57 22.59 -1.45
N GLN A 62 -9.35 22.15 -0.22
CA GLN A 62 -9.91 20.88 0.24
C GLN A 62 -11.44 20.86 0.28
N ASP A 63 -12.06 22.03 0.49
CA ASP A 63 -13.51 22.16 0.56
C ASP A 63 -14.21 22.08 -0.81
N THR A 64 -13.48 22.29 -1.91
CA THR A 64 -14.02 22.14 -3.27
C THR A 64 -14.02 20.67 -3.72
N LEU A 65 -13.32 19.79 -3.01
CA LEU A 65 -13.28 18.37 -3.34
C LEU A 65 -14.66 17.74 -3.17
N GLN A 66 -15.11 17.00 -4.19
CA GLN A 66 -16.43 16.37 -4.22
C GLN A 66 -16.40 14.85 -3.97
N ALA A 67 -15.20 14.26 -3.89
CA ALA A 67 -15.01 12.84 -3.59
C ALA A 67 -14.26 12.63 -2.28
N ASP A 68 -14.27 11.39 -1.81
CA ASP A 68 -13.49 10.93 -0.66
C ASP A 68 -12.50 9.84 -1.07
N VAL A 69 -11.42 9.75 -0.31
CA VAL A 69 -10.42 8.69 -0.42
C VAL A 69 -10.37 7.95 0.90
N PHE A 70 -10.71 6.66 0.90
CA PHE A 70 -10.48 5.79 2.04
C PHE A 70 -9.22 4.97 1.79
N TYR A 71 -8.15 5.26 2.56
CA TYR A 71 -6.85 4.63 2.36
C TYR A 71 -6.50 3.61 3.45
N VAL A 72 -6.18 2.38 3.03
CA VAL A 72 -5.76 1.28 3.90
C VAL A 72 -4.26 1.03 3.71
N TYR A 73 -3.46 1.41 4.72
CA TYR A 73 -2.00 1.39 4.66
C TYR A 73 -1.40 -0.02 4.71
N PRO A 74 -0.13 -0.24 4.28
CA PRO A 74 0.51 -1.55 4.23
C PRO A 74 0.98 -2.06 5.60
N THR A 75 1.57 -3.25 5.62
CA THR A 75 2.29 -3.74 6.80
C THR A 75 3.48 -2.82 7.10
N LEU A 76 3.49 -2.24 8.30
CA LEU A 76 4.60 -1.43 8.80
C LEU A 76 5.30 -2.08 10.00
N ASN A 77 4.77 -3.21 10.49
CA ASN A 77 5.42 -4.06 11.49
C ASN A 77 6.14 -5.24 10.83
N SER A 78 7.47 -5.14 10.76
CA SER A 78 8.33 -6.15 10.10
C SER A 78 9.57 -6.50 10.91
N GLU A 79 9.71 -5.92 12.09
CA GLU A 79 10.82 -6.12 13.01
C GLU A 79 10.83 -7.54 13.56
N LYS A 80 11.91 -8.28 13.30
CA LYS A 80 12.02 -9.70 13.67
C LYS A 80 11.88 -9.94 15.17
N ASP A 81 12.29 -8.97 15.98
CA ASP A 81 12.26 -8.98 17.43
C ASP A 81 10.90 -8.61 18.03
N ASP A 82 9.97 -8.03 17.25
CA ASP A 82 8.60 -7.76 17.71
C ASP A 82 7.76 -9.03 17.61
N LEU A 83 7.66 -9.80 18.70
CA LEU A 83 6.95 -11.09 18.72
C LEU A 83 5.41 -10.97 18.67
N ARG A 84 4.85 -9.76 18.73
CA ARG A 84 3.40 -9.56 18.71
C ARG A 84 2.82 -9.96 17.36
N TRP A 85 1.67 -10.64 17.37
CA TRP A 85 0.91 -10.95 16.15
C TRP A 85 0.23 -9.72 15.57
N ASN A 86 -0.35 -8.89 16.42
CA ASN A 86 -0.96 -7.62 16.06
C ASN A 86 -0.43 -6.50 16.95
N VAL A 87 0.12 -5.45 16.34
CA VAL A 87 0.51 -4.24 17.09
C VAL A 87 -0.75 -3.44 17.43
N PRO A 88 -0.97 -3.07 18.70
CA PRO A 88 -2.10 -2.23 19.11
C PRO A 88 -2.12 -0.89 18.38
N VAL A 89 -3.31 -0.34 18.15
CA VAL A 89 -3.47 0.95 17.45
C VAL A 89 -2.86 2.15 18.17
N ASP A 90 -2.65 2.06 19.50
CA ASP A 90 -2.09 3.13 20.32
C ASP A 90 -0.56 3.06 20.45
N ASP A 91 0.09 2.06 19.84
CA ASP A 91 1.55 1.95 19.79
C ASP A 91 2.15 3.15 19.05
N LYS A 92 2.91 3.97 19.77
CA LYS A 92 3.46 5.23 19.24
C LYS A 92 4.51 5.03 18.16
N LYS A 93 5.33 3.97 18.25
CA LYS A 93 6.30 3.64 17.21
C LYS A 93 5.58 3.29 15.92
N GLN A 94 4.49 2.53 16.02
CA GLN A 94 3.68 2.17 14.86
C GLN A 94 2.91 3.36 14.28
N GLN A 95 2.26 4.18 15.12
CA GLN A 95 1.59 5.41 14.68
C GLN A 95 2.56 6.33 13.93
N ASN A 96 3.79 6.48 14.43
CA ASN A 96 4.83 7.29 13.80
C ASN A 96 5.18 6.76 12.39
N LYS A 97 5.35 5.44 12.22
CA LYS A 97 5.58 4.84 10.90
C LYS A 97 4.39 5.05 9.96
N VAL A 98 3.16 4.93 10.45
CA VAL A 98 1.95 5.15 9.64
C VAL A 98 1.95 6.58 9.10
N LEU A 99 2.09 7.57 9.96
CA LEU A 99 2.05 8.99 9.59
C LEU A 99 3.22 9.38 8.68
N ASN A 100 4.45 9.04 9.06
CA ASN A 100 5.66 9.54 8.40
C ASN A 100 6.18 8.62 7.28
N ARG A 101 5.48 7.52 6.97
CA ARG A 101 5.80 6.66 5.82
C ARG A 101 4.60 6.44 4.92
N ALA A 102 3.64 5.64 5.35
CA ALA A 102 2.52 5.25 4.50
C ALA A 102 1.58 6.41 4.17
N VAL A 103 1.20 7.23 5.16
CA VAL A 103 0.36 8.41 4.93
C VAL A 103 1.11 9.42 4.06
N LEU A 104 2.30 9.84 4.50
CA LEU A 104 3.07 10.88 3.82
C LEU A 104 3.45 10.53 2.38
N PHE A 105 3.86 9.30 2.09
CA PHE A 105 4.39 8.95 0.76
C PHE A 105 3.46 8.09 -0.10
N GLN A 106 2.38 7.55 0.45
CA GLN A 106 1.45 6.71 -0.33
C GLN A 106 0.04 7.30 -0.36
N ALA A 107 -0.56 7.60 0.80
CA ALA A 107 -1.90 8.19 0.85
C ALA A 107 -1.95 9.57 0.18
N SER A 108 -0.86 10.33 0.28
CA SER A 108 -0.73 11.68 -0.29
C SER A 108 -0.89 11.70 -1.82
N ALA A 109 -0.61 10.59 -2.52
CA ALA A 109 -0.83 10.48 -3.96
C ALA A 109 -2.30 10.73 -4.33
N PHE A 110 -3.24 10.49 -3.42
CA PHE A 110 -4.67 10.63 -3.67
C PHE A 110 -5.27 11.92 -3.09
N ALA A 111 -4.48 12.70 -2.36
CA ALA A 111 -4.97 13.82 -1.53
C ALA A 111 -5.42 15.07 -2.33
N THR A 112 -5.25 15.06 -3.65
CA THR A 112 -5.81 16.06 -4.56
C THR A 112 -7.10 15.60 -5.24
N ALA A 113 -7.44 14.31 -5.16
CA ALA A 113 -8.62 13.74 -5.80
C ALA A 113 -9.85 13.69 -4.88
N GLY A 114 -9.65 13.72 -3.55
CA GLY A 114 -10.73 13.67 -2.57
C GLY A 114 -10.27 13.91 -1.14
N LYS A 115 -11.24 14.09 -0.23
CA LYS A 115 -11.00 14.22 1.21
C LYS A 115 -10.50 12.87 1.75
N VAL A 116 -9.36 12.86 2.43
CA VAL A 116 -8.65 11.62 2.78
C VAL A 116 -8.99 11.16 4.19
N TYR A 117 -9.29 9.86 4.32
CA TYR A 117 -9.60 9.17 5.56
C TYR A 117 -8.66 7.97 5.71
N VAL A 118 -7.94 7.91 6.82
CA VAL A 118 -7.00 6.80 7.12
C VAL A 118 -7.23 6.34 8.56
N PRO A 119 -7.81 5.16 8.81
CA PRO A 119 -7.98 4.66 10.17
C PRO A 119 -6.70 3.99 10.68
N PHE A 120 -6.34 4.19 11.95
CA PHE A 120 -5.40 3.28 12.61
C PHE A 120 -6.10 1.95 12.85
N TYR A 121 -5.51 0.84 12.41
CA TYR A 121 -6.00 -0.52 12.66
C TYR A 121 -4.89 -1.39 13.23
N ARG A 122 -5.25 -2.42 14.02
CA ARG A 122 -4.28 -3.32 14.63
C ARG A 122 -3.43 -3.98 13.55
N GLN A 123 -2.12 -3.79 13.62
CA GLN A 123 -1.21 -4.13 12.54
C GLN A 123 -0.70 -5.57 12.65
N ALA A 124 -1.17 -6.44 11.78
CA ALA A 124 -0.67 -7.81 11.73
C ALA A 124 0.81 -7.81 11.31
N HIS A 125 1.67 -8.47 12.10
CA HIS A 125 3.10 -8.56 11.81
C HIS A 125 3.34 -9.25 10.46
N LEU A 126 4.38 -8.86 9.71
CA LEU A 126 4.71 -9.42 8.39
C LEU A 126 4.77 -10.96 8.35
N ARG A 127 5.21 -11.58 9.45
CA ARG A 127 5.24 -13.04 9.67
C ARG A 127 3.90 -13.74 9.45
N SER A 128 2.79 -13.02 9.55
CA SER A 128 1.44 -13.57 9.32
C SER A 128 1.31 -14.19 7.92
N TYR A 129 1.98 -13.60 6.92
CA TYR A 129 1.97 -14.11 5.54
C TYR A 129 2.78 -15.37 5.30
N SER A 130 3.69 -15.72 6.21
CA SER A 130 4.47 -16.96 6.15
C SER A 130 3.99 -18.02 7.14
N ASN A 131 3.01 -17.70 7.99
CA ASN A 131 2.52 -18.56 9.07
C ASN A 131 0.98 -18.51 9.14
N LEU A 132 0.29 -18.60 8.00
CA LEU A 132 -1.16 -18.43 7.92
C LEU A 132 -1.91 -19.38 8.86
N GLU A 133 -1.62 -20.68 8.76
CA GLU A 133 -2.25 -21.73 9.57
C GLU A 133 -1.91 -21.61 11.07
N ASN A 134 -0.72 -21.07 11.39
CA ASN A 134 -0.22 -20.91 12.76
C ASN A 134 -0.57 -19.54 13.35
N GLY A 135 -1.77 -19.03 13.07
CA GLY A 135 -2.30 -17.79 13.64
C GLY A 135 -2.13 -16.54 12.78
N GLY A 136 -1.40 -16.63 11.66
CA GLY A 136 -1.27 -15.52 10.71
C GLY A 136 -2.60 -15.12 10.07
N GLU A 137 -3.45 -16.09 9.76
CA GLU A 137 -4.80 -15.81 9.25
C GLU A 137 -5.64 -15.08 10.30
N LYS A 138 -5.65 -15.56 11.55
CA LYS A 138 -6.36 -14.91 12.67
C LYS A 138 -5.89 -13.48 12.87
N ALA A 139 -4.57 -13.24 12.83
CA ALA A 139 -4.00 -11.91 12.95
C ALA A 139 -4.44 -10.97 11.81
N LEU A 140 -4.48 -11.46 10.57
CA LEU A 140 -4.94 -10.70 9.41
C LEU A 140 -6.45 -10.43 9.45
N LEU A 141 -7.27 -11.39 9.86
CA LEU A 141 -8.72 -11.21 10.02
C LEU A 141 -9.05 -10.24 11.15
N LEU A 142 -8.29 -10.26 12.25
CA LEU A 142 -8.43 -9.27 13.31
C LEU A 142 -8.14 -7.85 12.79
N ALA A 143 -7.05 -7.68 12.04
CA ALA A 143 -6.71 -6.42 11.41
C ALA A 143 -7.79 -5.96 10.41
N TYR A 144 -8.35 -6.88 9.62
CA TYR A 144 -9.47 -6.59 8.73
C TYR A 144 -10.72 -6.13 9.51
N SER A 145 -11.05 -6.76 10.64
CA SER A 145 -12.22 -6.40 11.44
C SER A 145 -12.18 -4.93 11.90
N ASP A 146 -10.98 -4.42 12.18
CA ASP A 146 -10.75 -3.01 12.51
C ASP A 146 -10.95 -2.11 11.29
N VAL A 147 -10.39 -2.47 10.13
CA VAL A 147 -10.61 -1.73 8.87
C VAL A 147 -12.09 -1.66 8.50
N LYS A 148 -12.81 -2.78 8.65
CA LYS A 148 -14.26 -2.86 8.40
C LYS A 148 -15.03 -1.93 9.32
N LYS A 149 -14.80 -1.99 10.63
CA LYS A 149 -15.44 -1.09 11.62
C LYS A 149 -15.15 0.39 11.35
N ALA A 150 -13.92 0.70 10.95
CA ALA A 150 -13.57 2.06 10.54
C ALA A 150 -14.35 2.50 9.30
N PHE A 151 -14.44 1.65 8.29
CA PHE A 151 -15.17 1.95 7.06
C PHE A 151 -16.66 2.15 7.31
N GLU A 152 -17.29 1.29 8.13
CA GLU A 152 -18.68 1.44 8.56
C GLU A 152 -18.91 2.78 9.25
N LEU A 153 -18.02 3.17 10.17
CA LEU A 153 -18.13 4.47 10.82
C LEU A 153 -17.89 5.62 9.84
N TYR A 154 -16.94 5.48 8.91
CA TYR A 154 -16.70 6.46 7.87
C TYR A 154 -17.95 6.70 7.02
N LEU A 155 -18.61 5.63 6.56
CA LEU A 155 -19.86 5.73 5.82
C LEU A 155 -20.95 6.43 6.64
N LYS A 156 -21.09 6.05 7.92
CA LYS A 156 -22.13 6.59 8.80
C LYS A 156 -21.92 8.05 9.19
N LYS A 157 -20.68 8.44 9.49
CA LYS A 157 -20.36 9.73 10.15
C LYS A 157 -19.79 10.77 9.18
N TYR A 158 -19.04 10.35 8.17
CA TYR A 158 -18.19 11.25 7.40
C TYR A 158 -18.53 11.32 5.90
N ASN A 159 -18.88 10.19 5.27
CA ASN A 159 -19.02 10.10 3.81
C ASN A 159 -20.15 10.98 3.25
N ASN A 160 -21.28 11.10 3.95
CA ASN A 160 -22.44 11.89 3.50
C ASN A 160 -22.86 11.61 2.04
N GLY A 161 -22.75 10.36 1.59
CA GLY A 161 -23.13 9.94 0.23
C GLY A 161 -22.16 10.35 -0.88
N ARG A 162 -20.97 10.85 -0.55
CA ARG A 162 -19.94 11.26 -1.52
C ARG A 162 -19.37 10.04 -2.26
N PRO A 163 -18.97 10.18 -3.53
CA PRO A 163 -18.29 9.12 -4.26
C PRO A 163 -16.89 8.84 -3.68
N ILE A 164 -16.45 7.59 -3.79
CA ILE A 164 -15.35 7.03 -3.00
C ILE A 164 -14.27 6.45 -3.91
N ILE A 165 -13.01 6.84 -3.65
CA ILE A 165 -11.82 6.10 -4.08
C ILE A 165 -11.40 5.20 -2.92
N ILE A 166 -11.22 3.90 -3.17
CA ILE A 166 -10.57 3.00 -2.23
C ILE A 166 -9.11 2.84 -2.65
N ALA A 167 -8.17 3.24 -1.80
CA ALA A 167 -6.75 3.14 -2.09
C ALA A 167 -6.06 2.24 -1.05
N SER A 168 -5.12 1.41 -1.47
CA SER A 168 -4.45 0.50 -0.54
C SER A 168 -3.14 -0.04 -1.07
N HIS A 169 -2.31 -0.50 -0.14
CA HIS A 169 -1.05 -1.17 -0.46
C HIS A 169 -0.84 -2.42 0.39
N SER A 170 -0.26 -3.47 -0.19
CA SER A 170 0.21 -4.66 0.54
C SER A 170 -0.86 -5.29 1.44
N GLN A 171 -0.66 -5.34 2.76
CA GLN A 171 -1.67 -5.79 3.70
C GLN A 171 -2.97 -5.00 3.67
N GLY A 172 -2.89 -3.69 3.44
CA GLY A 172 -4.07 -2.89 3.20
C GLY A 172 -4.86 -3.41 2.00
N SER A 173 -4.19 -3.83 0.92
CA SER A 173 -4.85 -4.41 -0.26
C SER A 173 -5.44 -5.80 0.00
N THR A 174 -4.82 -6.59 0.87
CA THR A 174 -5.43 -7.83 1.39
C THR A 174 -6.76 -7.54 2.08
N HIS A 175 -6.81 -6.50 2.92
CA HIS A 175 -8.03 -6.06 3.58
C HIS A 175 -9.04 -5.42 2.62
N THR A 176 -8.57 -4.62 1.65
CA THR A 176 -9.41 -4.00 0.61
C THR A 176 -10.15 -5.03 -0.23
N LYS A 177 -9.55 -6.19 -0.54
CA LYS A 177 -10.26 -7.27 -1.25
C LYS A 177 -11.51 -7.74 -0.49
N LEU A 178 -11.39 -7.88 0.83
CA LEU A 178 -12.54 -8.22 1.68
C LEU A 178 -13.52 -7.05 1.77
N LEU A 179 -13.02 -5.82 1.92
CA LEU A 179 -13.84 -4.61 2.01
C LEU A 179 -14.68 -4.37 0.74
N LEU A 180 -14.08 -4.54 -0.43
CA LEU A 180 -14.79 -4.42 -1.71
C LEU A 180 -15.88 -5.49 -1.85
N LYS A 181 -15.60 -6.73 -1.41
CA LYS A 181 -16.60 -7.81 -1.41
C LYS A 181 -17.76 -7.54 -0.44
N ASP A 182 -17.46 -7.03 0.75
CA ASP A 182 -18.47 -6.79 1.79
C ASP A 182 -19.39 -5.61 1.46
N PHE A 183 -18.84 -4.53 0.89
CA PHE A 183 -19.55 -3.26 0.77
C PHE A 183 -19.88 -2.84 -0.66
N PHE A 184 -19.13 -3.28 -1.67
CA PHE A 184 -19.27 -2.77 -3.03
C PHE A 184 -19.75 -3.83 -4.02
N ASP A 185 -19.13 -5.01 -4.09
CA ASP A 185 -19.41 -5.99 -5.13
C ASP A 185 -20.85 -6.53 -5.06
N GLU A 186 -21.65 -6.26 -6.09
CA GLU A 186 -23.10 -6.55 -6.13
C GLU A 186 -23.90 -5.83 -5.03
N LYS A 187 -23.42 -4.68 -4.55
CA LYS A 187 -24.07 -3.88 -3.50
C LYS A 187 -24.45 -2.47 -3.98
N PRO A 188 -25.43 -1.79 -3.34
CA PRO A 188 -25.81 -0.43 -3.72
C PRO A 188 -24.65 0.58 -3.71
N LEU A 189 -23.68 0.43 -2.79
CA LEU A 189 -22.54 1.33 -2.69
C LEU A 189 -21.60 1.24 -3.90
N GLN A 190 -21.68 0.18 -4.73
CA GLN A 190 -20.91 0.06 -5.97
C GLN A 190 -21.10 1.29 -6.86
N LYS A 191 -22.31 1.86 -6.88
CA LYS A 191 -22.64 3.05 -7.67
C LYS A 191 -21.81 4.27 -7.27
N LYS A 192 -21.26 4.29 -6.05
CA LYS A 192 -20.41 5.37 -5.51
C LYS A 192 -18.92 5.10 -5.69
N LEU A 193 -18.51 3.96 -6.22
CA LEU A 193 -17.09 3.64 -6.43
C LEU A 193 -16.55 4.41 -7.64
N ILE A 194 -15.59 5.31 -7.40
CA ILE A 194 -14.83 5.96 -8.47
C ILE A 194 -13.81 4.96 -9.02
N ALA A 195 -12.98 4.43 -8.14
CA ALA A 195 -11.90 3.51 -8.47
C ALA A 195 -11.39 2.81 -7.20
N ALA A 196 -11.00 1.55 -7.34
CA ALA A 196 -10.24 0.83 -6.33
C ALA A 196 -8.78 0.61 -6.78
N TYR A 197 -7.83 1.17 -6.04
CA TYR A 197 -6.39 0.94 -6.23
C TYR A 197 -5.93 -0.14 -5.24
N VAL A 198 -5.87 -1.39 -5.71
CA VAL A 198 -5.57 -2.59 -4.94
C VAL A 198 -4.13 -3.02 -5.22
N ILE A 199 -3.17 -2.27 -4.67
CA ILE A 199 -1.76 -2.31 -5.09
C ILE A 199 -0.95 -3.21 -4.15
N GLY A 200 0.07 -3.92 -4.65
CA GLY A 200 0.99 -4.70 -3.82
C GLY A 200 0.37 -5.98 -3.25
N THR A 201 -0.56 -6.61 -3.96
CA THR A 201 -1.05 -7.96 -3.58
C THR A 201 -1.37 -8.78 -4.82
N ILE A 202 -1.58 -10.07 -4.64
CA ILE A 202 -2.17 -10.91 -5.69
C ILE A 202 -3.67 -10.64 -5.71
N VAL A 203 -4.16 -10.21 -6.86
CA VAL A 203 -5.57 -10.03 -7.16
C VAL A 203 -5.83 -10.55 -8.57
N LYS A 204 -6.81 -11.43 -8.75
CA LYS A 204 -7.14 -12.01 -10.06
C LYS A 204 -8.17 -11.14 -10.79
N PRO A 205 -8.22 -11.17 -12.14
CA PRO A 205 -9.23 -10.41 -12.90
C PRO A 205 -10.68 -10.73 -12.51
N ASN A 206 -10.93 -11.97 -12.08
CA ASN A 206 -12.23 -12.47 -11.61
C ASN A 206 -12.37 -12.45 -10.08
N GLN A 207 -11.58 -11.62 -9.37
CA GLN A 207 -11.64 -11.51 -7.91
C GLN A 207 -13.05 -11.13 -7.41
N PHE A 208 -13.75 -10.31 -8.18
CA PHE A 208 -15.06 -9.77 -7.89
C PHE A 208 -16.03 -10.16 -9.00
N LYS A 209 -17.31 -10.28 -8.66
CA LYS A 209 -18.35 -10.68 -9.61
C LYS A 209 -18.72 -9.52 -10.54
N ALA A 210 -18.98 -8.34 -9.98
CA ALA A 210 -19.45 -7.17 -10.70
C ALA A 210 -18.35 -6.12 -10.92
N ILE A 211 -17.46 -5.89 -9.94
CA ILE A 211 -16.37 -4.92 -10.06
C ILE A 211 -15.30 -5.45 -11.04
N LYS A 212 -15.04 -4.72 -12.14
CA LYS A 212 -14.13 -5.17 -13.21
C LYS A 212 -12.77 -4.46 -13.18
N VAL A 213 -11.78 -5.08 -13.82
CA VAL A 213 -10.46 -4.47 -14.03
C VAL A 213 -10.61 -3.30 -14.98
N MET A 214 -10.08 -2.14 -14.60
CA MET A 214 -10.08 -0.96 -15.47
C MET A 214 -8.89 -0.98 -16.43
N THR A 215 -9.15 -0.65 -17.68
CA THR A 215 -8.21 -0.72 -18.80
C THR A 215 -8.15 0.58 -19.61
N LYS A 216 -8.88 1.62 -19.19
CA LYS A 216 -8.79 2.97 -19.77
C LYS A 216 -8.48 4.01 -18.68
N PRO A 217 -7.80 5.12 -19.03
CA PRO A 217 -7.39 6.12 -18.05
C PRO A 217 -8.53 6.75 -17.26
N ASN A 218 -9.65 7.04 -17.92
CA ASN A 218 -10.83 7.70 -17.36
C ASN A 218 -11.96 6.73 -16.98
N GLU A 219 -11.73 5.42 -17.03
CA GLU A 219 -12.70 4.43 -16.59
C GLU A 219 -12.93 4.52 -15.08
N THR A 220 -14.17 4.27 -14.64
CA THR A 220 -14.60 4.36 -13.25
C THR A 220 -15.41 3.12 -12.83
N GLY A 221 -15.62 2.95 -11.53
CA GLY A 221 -16.42 1.83 -10.99
C GLY A 221 -15.71 0.48 -10.94
N GLY A 222 -14.45 0.41 -11.35
CA GLY A 222 -13.64 -0.80 -11.36
C GLY A 222 -12.42 -0.73 -10.43
N PHE A 223 -11.45 -1.62 -10.68
CA PHE A 223 -10.20 -1.67 -9.92
C PHE A 223 -8.94 -1.78 -10.80
N VAL A 224 -7.82 -1.36 -10.23
CA VAL A 224 -6.46 -1.55 -10.76
C VAL A 224 -5.57 -2.19 -9.69
N GLY A 225 -4.51 -2.87 -10.11
CA GLY A 225 -3.56 -3.49 -9.21
C GLY A 225 -2.28 -3.89 -9.92
N TRP A 226 -1.17 -3.94 -9.18
CA TRP A 226 0.14 -4.39 -9.66
C TRP A 226 1.07 -4.70 -8.49
N ASN A 227 2.20 -5.34 -8.80
CA ASN A 227 3.35 -5.52 -7.92
C ASN A 227 4.62 -5.21 -8.72
N THR A 228 5.57 -4.51 -8.12
CA THR A 228 6.71 -3.93 -8.86
C THR A 228 8.03 -4.62 -8.54
N PHE A 229 8.76 -5.01 -9.58
CA PHE A 229 10.10 -5.59 -9.48
C PHE A 229 11.07 -4.90 -10.44
N LYS A 230 12.36 -4.97 -10.11
CA LYS A 230 13.40 -4.60 -11.07
C LYS A 230 13.30 -5.53 -12.28
N LYS A 231 13.43 -4.99 -13.49
CA LYS A 231 13.37 -5.76 -14.74
C LYS A 231 14.27 -7.00 -14.69
N GLY A 232 13.72 -8.15 -15.08
CA GLY A 232 14.41 -9.45 -15.05
C GLY A 232 14.42 -10.14 -13.68
N TYR A 233 13.81 -9.57 -12.64
CA TYR A 233 13.74 -10.17 -11.31
C TYR A 233 12.32 -10.57 -10.92
N TYR A 234 12.23 -11.57 -10.05
CA TYR A 234 10.98 -12.17 -9.60
C TYR A 234 10.94 -12.32 -8.08
N SER A 235 9.76 -12.74 -7.58
CA SER A 235 9.59 -13.13 -6.18
C SER A 235 10.55 -14.24 -5.79
N LYS A 236 11.01 -14.21 -4.52
CA LYS A 236 11.75 -15.33 -3.92
C LYS A 236 10.92 -16.62 -3.85
N LYS A 237 9.60 -16.52 -3.96
CA LYS A 237 8.68 -17.66 -4.01
C LYS A 237 8.57 -18.29 -5.41
N GLY A 238 9.29 -17.78 -6.41
CA GLY A 238 9.32 -18.30 -7.78
C GLY A 238 8.80 -17.31 -8.83
N LYS A 239 9.15 -17.58 -10.10
CA LYS A 239 8.77 -16.73 -11.26
C LYS A 239 7.25 -16.64 -11.46
N ASP A 240 6.55 -17.74 -11.20
CA ASP A 240 5.11 -17.86 -11.46
C ASP A 240 4.24 -17.39 -10.28
N TYR A 241 4.84 -16.91 -9.18
CA TYR A 241 4.10 -16.55 -7.96
C TYR A 241 3.00 -15.50 -8.18
N PHE A 242 3.23 -14.55 -9.09
CA PHE A 242 2.25 -13.52 -9.43
C PHE A 242 1.47 -13.79 -10.73
N LYS A 243 1.75 -14.90 -11.42
CA LYS A 243 1.18 -15.21 -12.74
C LYS A 243 -0.35 -15.14 -12.71
N GLY A 244 -0.95 -14.53 -13.72
CA GLY A 244 -2.39 -14.31 -13.87
C GLY A 244 -3.00 -13.29 -12.90
N SER A 245 -2.17 -12.52 -12.18
CA SER A 245 -2.66 -11.39 -11.38
C SER A 245 -2.91 -10.17 -12.27
N VAL A 246 -3.86 -9.32 -11.88
CA VAL A 246 -4.05 -8.02 -12.48
C VAL A 246 -2.74 -7.24 -12.42
N THR A 247 -2.34 -6.71 -13.56
CA THR A 247 -1.11 -5.95 -13.74
C THR A 247 -1.43 -4.74 -14.62
N SER A 248 -2.06 -3.74 -14.00
CA SER A 248 -2.38 -2.48 -14.65
C SER A 248 -1.11 -1.70 -14.95
N ASN A 249 -1.06 -0.98 -16.07
CA ASN A 249 0.03 -0.03 -16.36
C ASN A 249 -0.14 1.22 -15.48
N PRO A 250 0.74 1.48 -14.48
CA PRO A 250 0.59 2.59 -13.55
C PRO A 250 1.06 3.95 -14.11
N ILE A 251 1.49 4.02 -15.37
CA ILE A 251 1.90 5.27 -16.04
C ILE A 251 0.81 5.70 -17.04
N THR A 252 0.42 4.79 -17.94
CA THR A 252 -0.54 5.11 -19.02
C THR A 252 -1.98 4.77 -18.66
N TRP A 253 -2.21 3.90 -17.66
CA TRP A 253 -3.54 3.45 -17.23
C TRP A 253 -4.37 2.73 -18.32
N ASN A 254 -3.70 2.29 -19.38
CA ASN A 254 -4.26 1.54 -20.49
C ASN A 254 -3.59 0.16 -20.61
N LEU A 255 -3.76 -0.51 -21.75
CA LEU A 255 -3.22 -1.85 -22.01
C LEU A 255 -1.78 -1.85 -22.54
N ASP A 256 -1.14 -0.68 -22.68
CA ASP A 256 0.24 -0.57 -23.17
C ASP A 256 1.18 -1.40 -22.29
N LYS A 257 2.03 -2.18 -22.93
CA LYS A 257 2.94 -3.10 -22.25
C LYS A 257 4.27 -2.47 -21.87
N THR A 258 4.63 -1.34 -22.47
CA THR A 258 5.89 -0.66 -22.21
C THR A 258 5.67 0.84 -22.17
N THR A 259 6.58 1.57 -21.54
CA THR A 259 6.58 3.04 -21.55
C THR A 259 7.98 3.60 -21.79
N THR A 260 8.04 4.85 -22.25
CA THR A 260 9.28 5.63 -22.25
C THR A 260 9.44 6.40 -20.93
N LEU A 261 10.61 7.01 -20.72
CA LEU A 261 10.87 7.83 -19.54
C LEU A 261 9.96 9.05 -19.49
N GLU A 262 9.75 9.72 -20.63
CA GLU A 262 9.00 10.97 -20.75
C GLU A 262 7.52 10.81 -20.37
N GLN A 263 7.02 9.58 -20.40
CA GLN A 263 5.65 9.27 -19.98
C GLN A 263 5.52 9.25 -18.45
N HIS A 264 6.59 8.90 -17.72
CA HIS A 264 6.57 8.73 -16.27
C HIS A 264 6.53 10.06 -15.52
N LYS A 265 5.38 10.34 -14.88
CA LYS A 265 5.09 11.66 -14.33
C LYS A 265 5.75 11.96 -13.01
N GLY A 266 6.15 10.96 -12.23
CA GLY A 266 6.96 11.27 -11.05
C GLY A 266 7.01 10.21 -9.97
N PHE A 267 8.24 9.94 -9.54
CA PHE A 267 8.60 9.13 -8.39
C PHE A 267 8.79 10.01 -7.17
N LEU A 268 7.98 9.84 -6.12
CA LEU A 268 8.16 10.54 -4.85
C LEU A 268 9.11 9.75 -3.94
N TYR A 269 10.33 10.28 -3.75
CA TYR A 269 11.33 9.63 -2.90
C TYR A 269 11.22 10.07 -1.43
N SER A 270 11.86 9.32 -0.53
CA SER A 270 11.81 9.55 0.92
C SER A 270 12.41 10.89 1.39
N ASN A 271 13.12 11.60 0.51
CA ASN A 271 13.59 12.96 0.75
C ASN A 271 12.54 14.04 0.39
N LYS A 272 11.29 13.64 0.14
CA LYS A 272 10.16 14.49 -0.26
C LYS A 272 10.30 15.15 -1.65
N LYS A 273 11.31 14.77 -2.44
CA LYS A 273 11.47 15.26 -3.81
C LYS A 273 10.77 14.35 -4.80
N LEU A 274 10.12 14.98 -5.78
CA LEU A 274 9.53 14.31 -6.94
C LEU A 274 10.56 14.24 -8.08
N TYR A 275 10.73 13.05 -8.65
CA TYR A 275 11.62 12.80 -9.78
C TYR A 275 10.80 12.37 -10.99
N GLU A 276 10.64 13.27 -11.96
CA GLU A 276 10.03 12.99 -13.26
C GLU A 276 11.00 12.21 -14.15
N ASN A 277 10.48 11.52 -15.18
CA ASN A 277 11.30 10.80 -16.16
C ASN A 277 12.29 9.82 -15.51
N ALA A 278 11.91 9.26 -14.36
CA ALA A 278 12.79 8.49 -13.50
C ALA A 278 12.90 7.03 -13.93
N LEU A 279 11.87 6.44 -14.51
CA LEU A 279 11.83 5.02 -14.83
C LEU A 279 10.99 4.74 -16.07
N GLU A 280 11.24 3.57 -16.65
CA GLU A 280 10.43 2.94 -17.70
C GLU A 280 9.87 1.65 -17.13
N ILE A 281 8.76 1.19 -17.69
CA ILE A 281 8.17 -0.09 -17.29
C ILE A 281 7.98 -1.06 -18.44
N GLU A 282 7.88 -2.34 -18.08
CA GLU A 282 7.40 -3.43 -18.91
C GLU A 282 6.35 -4.23 -18.11
N ILE A 283 5.17 -4.40 -18.67
CA ILE A 283 4.07 -5.17 -18.09
C ILE A 283 4.21 -6.62 -18.50
N THR A 284 4.43 -7.47 -17.50
CA THR A 284 4.48 -8.93 -17.68
C THR A 284 3.22 -9.58 -17.09
N ASP A 285 3.13 -10.91 -17.18
CA ASP A 285 2.05 -11.67 -16.55
C ASP A 285 2.22 -11.69 -15.01
N GLY A 286 1.63 -10.69 -14.34
CA GLY A 286 1.58 -10.58 -12.88
C GLY A 286 2.46 -9.49 -12.28
N LEU A 287 3.39 -8.90 -13.04
CA LEU A 287 4.36 -7.92 -12.53
C LEU A 287 4.52 -6.71 -13.44
N VAL A 288 4.67 -5.55 -12.79
CA VAL A 288 5.28 -4.37 -13.40
C VAL A 288 6.79 -4.49 -13.21
N TRP A 289 7.51 -4.71 -14.30
CA TRP A 289 8.96 -4.58 -14.32
C TRP A 289 9.36 -3.15 -14.56
N THR A 290 10.36 -2.67 -13.83
CA THR A 290 10.87 -1.31 -14.02
C THR A 290 12.37 -1.30 -14.22
N THR A 291 12.85 -0.28 -14.92
CA THR A 291 14.26 0.13 -14.81
C THR A 291 14.56 0.61 -13.39
N THR A 292 15.85 0.75 -13.04
CA THR A 292 16.21 1.34 -11.75
C THR A 292 15.92 2.85 -11.81
N PRO A 293 15.09 3.40 -10.91
CA PRO A 293 14.72 4.81 -10.95
C PRO A 293 15.93 5.75 -10.95
N LYS A 294 15.87 6.81 -11.77
CA LYS A 294 16.87 7.87 -11.85
C LYS A 294 16.64 8.91 -10.76
N PHE A 295 17.50 8.90 -9.74
CA PHE A 295 17.54 9.92 -8.67
C PHE A 295 18.93 9.94 -7.99
N PRO A 296 19.30 11.01 -7.26
CA PRO A 296 20.53 11.05 -6.48
C PRO A 296 20.61 9.92 -5.45
N GLY A 297 21.66 9.10 -5.51
CA GLY A 297 21.84 7.95 -4.62
C GLY A 297 21.23 6.63 -5.13
N ARG A 298 20.78 6.56 -6.40
CA ARG A 298 20.21 5.34 -7.02
C ARG A 298 21.13 4.11 -6.97
N LEU A 299 22.43 4.28 -6.74
CA LEU A 299 23.38 3.17 -6.64
C LEU A 299 22.96 2.16 -5.56
N PHE A 300 22.47 2.62 -4.41
CA PHE A 300 21.97 1.72 -3.35
C PHE A 300 20.70 0.97 -3.77
N MET A 301 19.79 1.65 -4.47
CA MET A 301 18.57 1.03 -5.00
C MET A 301 18.89 0.01 -6.12
N SER A 302 20.02 0.14 -6.80
CA SER A 302 20.41 -0.80 -7.86
C SER A 302 20.62 -2.23 -7.37
N PHE A 303 20.94 -2.41 -6.07
CA PHE A 303 21.06 -3.72 -5.41
C PHE A 303 19.72 -4.34 -5.03
N MET A 304 18.64 -3.53 -4.99
CA MET A 304 17.30 -4.01 -4.70
C MET A 304 16.68 -4.64 -5.95
N LYS A 305 16.15 -5.85 -5.78
CA LYS A 305 15.47 -6.63 -6.83
C LYS A 305 13.95 -6.51 -6.75
N ASN A 306 13.44 -6.31 -5.54
CA ASN A 306 12.02 -6.19 -5.23
C ASN A 306 11.71 -4.73 -4.88
N TYR A 307 10.79 -4.11 -5.62
CA TYR A 307 10.38 -2.72 -5.44
C TYR A 307 8.99 -2.57 -4.83
N HIS A 308 8.39 -3.67 -4.33
CA HIS A 308 7.08 -3.72 -3.68
C HIS A 308 6.82 -2.62 -2.66
N VAL A 309 7.81 -2.30 -1.80
CA VAL A 309 7.65 -1.24 -0.79
C VAL A 309 7.37 0.14 -1.40
N GLY A 310 7.73 0.34 -2.66
CA GLY A 310 7.55 1.56 -3.43
C GLY A 310 6.47 1.48 -4.51
N ASP A 311 5.60 0.46 -4.54
CA ASP A 311 4.61 0.30 -5.63
C ASP A 311 3.76 1.55 -5.87
N ILE A 312 3.45 2.32 -4.82
CA ILE A 312 2.76 3.62 -4.96
C ILE A 312 3.76 4.74 -5.21
N ASN A 313 4.83 4.83 -4.40
CA ASN A 313 5.82 5.89 -4.48
C ASN A 313 6.42 6.05 -5.88
N LEU A 314 6.78 4.92 -6.50
CA LEU A 314 7.39 4.87 -7.82
C LEU A 314 6.55 5.57 -8.88
N PHE A 315 5.22 5.54 -8.76
CA PHE A 315 4.28 6.12 -9.72
C PHE A 315 3.41 7.21 -9.07
N TRP A 316 3.95 7.90 -8.06
CA TRP A 316 3.17 8.76 -7.17
C TRP A 316 2.41 9.85 -7.93
N LYS A 317 3.08 10.51 -8.88
CA LYS A 317 2.46 11.60 -9.65
C LYS A 317 1.49 11.06 -10.70
N ASP A 318 1.81 9.92 -11.31
CA ASP A 318 0.93 9.23 -12.25
C ASP A 318 -0.39 8.85 -11.56
N ILE A 319 -0.31 8.29 -10.34
CA ILE A 319 -1.46 7.98 -9.49
C ILE A 319 -2.25 9.23 -9.16
N GLN A 320 -1.57 10.31 -8.76
CA GLN A 320 -2.23 11.58 -8.41
C GLN A 320 -3.06 12.13 -9.57
N GLN A 321 -2.47 12.18 -10.77
CA GLN A 321 -3.17 12.67 -11.95
C GLN A 321 -4.32 11.74 -12.34
N ASN A 322 -4.13 10.42 -12.26
CA ASN A 322 -5.18 9.47 -12.61
C ASN A 322 -6.35 9.48 -11.63
N ALA A 323 -6.09 9.60 -10.33
CA ALA A 323 -7.13 9.69 -9.31
C ALA A 323 -8.02 10.93 -9.56
N VAL A 324 -7.41 12.09 -9.85
CA VAL A 324 -8.15 13.31 -10.22
C VAL A 324 -8.95 13.11 -11.52
N LEU A 325 -8.33 12.52 -12.55
CA LEU A 325 -8.98 12.23 -13.83
C LEU A 325 -10.23 11.36 -13.64
N ARG A 326 -10.12 10.28 -12.87
CA ARG A 326 -11.24 9.36 -12.61
C ARG A 326 -12.32 10.00 -11.74
N THR A 327 -11.96 10.80 -10.74
CA THR A 327 -12.94 11.60 -10.00
C THR A 327 -13.73 12.51 -10.94
N ASN A 328 -13.05 13.26 -11.80
CA ASN A 328 -13.72 14.17 -12.74
C ASN A 328 -14.60 13.42 -13.75
N ALA A 329 -14.13 12.29 -14.26
CA ALA A 329 -14.91 11.43 -15.16
C ALA A 329 -16.17 10.89 -14.48
N TYR A 330 -16.05 10.43 -13.22
CA TYR A 330 -17.19 9.98 -12.43
C TYR A 330 -18.22 11.10 -12.25
N LEU A 331 -17.78 12.29 -11.83
CA LEU A 331 -18.68 13.43 -11.58
C LEU A 331 -19.40 13.86 -12.87
N LYS A 332 -18.67 13.97 -13.99
CA LYS A 332 -19.24 14.32 -15.30
C LYS A 332 -20.28 13.31 -15.80
N ASN A 333 -20.09 12.03 -15.53
CA ASN A 333 -21.04 10.98 -15.94
C ASN A 333 -22.29 10.98 -15.05
N ASN A 334 -22.15 11.31 -13.77
CA ASN A 334 -23.27 11.36 -12.81
C ASN A 334 -24.02 12.69 -12.79
N SER A 335 -23.45 13.77 -13.30
CA SER A 335 -24.17 15.05 -13.47
C SER A 335 -25.07 15.08 -14.71
N LYS A 336 -24.98 14.06 -15.57
CA LYS A 336 -25.78 13.91 -16.80
C LYS A 336 -26.95 12.94 -16.66
N MET A 337 -27.02 12.24 -15.52
CA MET A 337 -28.16 11.42 -15.10
C MET A 337 -29.04 12.25 -14.18
#